data_AF-A0A235FDA8-F1
#
_entry.id   AF-A0A235FDA8-F1
#
_cell.length_a   1.000
_cell.length_b   1.000
_cell.length_c   1.000
_cell.angle_alpha   90.00
_cell.angle_beta   90.00
_cell.angle_gamma   90.00
#
_symmetry.space_group_name_H-M   'P 1'
#
loop_
_entity.id
_entity.type
_entity.pdbx_description
1 polymer ?
#
loop_
_entity_poly.entity_id
_entity_poly.type
_entity_poly.pdbx_seq_one_letter_code
_entity_poly.pdbx_strand_id
1 'polypeptide(L)'
;MLCIYEDVKGKRYHQLIDLLARQCDRFAFVENRQLMDNDEDRLAYVEYLIADINVHLIERKVQREWETTKLLKDTAYVYYFHLNNSTKAFLKDRSKSLFGWITELPEDLMFYKGDTCVLAACSHEGFFMVDGSLWNSFNKR
;
A
#
# COMPACT_ATOMS: atom_id res chain seq x y z
N MET A 1 -3.49 13.16 -11.23
CA MET A 1 -3.99 12.53 -9.99
C MET A 1 -4.69 13.60 -9.15
N LEU A 2 -5.67 13.20 -8.33
CA LEU A 2 -6.31 14.02 -7.31
C LEU A 2 -5.64 13.74 -5.96
N CYS A 3 -5.50 14.76 -5.11
CA CYS A 3 -5.05 14.60 -3.72
C CYS A 3 -6.26 14.62 -2.79
N ILE A 4 -6.39 13.59 -1.95
CA ILE A 4 -7.52 13.40 -1.04
C ILE A 4 -6.99 13.24 0.39
N TYR A 5 -7.59 13.98 1.33
CA TYR A 5 -7.21 14.00 2.75
C TYR A 5 -8.22 13.26 3.65
N GLU A 6 -9.30 12.72 3.06
CA GLU A 6 -10.30 11.95 3.79
C GLU A 6 -9.96 10.45 3.71
N ASP A 7 -9.85 9.79 4.86
CA ASP A 7 -9.62 8.36 4.90
C ASP A 7 -10.80 7.55 4.37
N VAL A 8 -10.51 6.46 3.67
CA VAL A 8 -11.51 5.50 3.17
C VAL A 8 -11.57 4.33 4.14
N LYS A 9 -12.68 4.20 4.88
CA LYS A 9 -12.84 3.24 5.98
C LYS A 9 -13.96 2.21 5.77
N GLY A 10 -13.88 1.11 6.53
CA GLY A 10 -14.90 0.07 6.67
C GLY A 10 -15.31 -0.54 5.33
N LYS A 11 -16.62 -0.55 5.06
CA LYS A 11 -17.17 -1.10 3.80
C LYS A 11 -16.62 -0.39 2.57
N ARG A 12 -16.39 0.92 2.65
CA ARG A 12 -15.82 1.70 1.54
C ARG A 12 -14.38 1.31 1.25
N TYR A 13 -13.59 1.01 2.28
CA TYR A 13 -12.24 0.47 2.08
C TYR A 13 -12.28 -0.85 1.30
N HIS A 14 -13.16 -1.78 1.69
CA HIS A 14 -13.30 -3.06 0.98
C HIS A 14 -13.70 -2.87 -0.48
N GLN A 15 -14.62 -1.94 -0.76
CA GLN A 15 -15.06 -1.61 -2.12
C GLN A 15 -13.94 -0.96 -2.95
N LEU A 16 -13.11 -0.12 -2.33
CA LEU A 16 -11.95 0.49 -2.97
C LEU A 16 -10.92 -0.57 -3.35
N ILE A 17 -10.57 -1.47 -2.43
CA ILE A 17 -9.66 -2.59 -2.69
C ILE A 17 -10.22 -3.50 -3.80
N ASP A 18 -11.53 -3.79 -3.81
CA ASP A 18 -12.16 -4.56 -4.88
C ASP A 18 -12.09 -3.84 -6.24
N LEU A 19 -12.16 -2.51 -6.27
CA LEU A 19 -12.01 -1.72 -7.50
C LEU A 19 -10.57 -1.70 -7.99
N LEU A 20 -9.61 -1.46 -7.10
CA LEU A 20 -8.18 -1.47 -7.41
C LEU A 20 -7.76 -2.84 -7.93
N ALA A 21 -8.17 -3.94 -7.29
CA ALA A 21 -7.87 -5.30 -7.73
C ALA A 21 -8.46 -5.68 -9.09
N ARG A 22 -9.44 -4.94 -9.61
CA ARG A 22 -9.95 -5.11 -10.98
C ARG A 22 -9.19 -4.30 -12.03
N GLN A 23 -8.50 -3.24 -11.63
CA GLN A 23 -7.89 -2.28 -12.55
C GLN A 23 -6.36 -2.30 -12.54
N CYS A 24 -5.78 -2.70 -11.42
CA CYS A 24 -4.35 -2.74 -11.15
C CYS A 24 -3.84 -4.19 -11.24
N ASP A 25 -2.58 -4.36 -11.62
CA ASP A 25 -1.89 -5.64 -11.70
C ASP A 25 -0.92 -5.89 -10.53
N ARG A 26 -0.53 -4.81 -9.83
CA ARG A 26 0.40 -4.85 -8.71
C ARG A 26 -0.04 -3.92 -7.59
N PHE A 27 0.37 -4.28 -6.38
CA PHE A 27 0.36 -3.34 -5.25
C PHE A 27 1.72 -3.39 -4.54
N ALA A 28 2.01 -2.36 -3.78
CA ALA A 28 3.18 -2.29 -2.93
C ALA A 28 2.85 -1.64 -1.59
N PHE A 29 3.71 -1.91 -0.61
CA PHE A 29 3.74 -1.20 0.67
C PHE A 29 5.18 -0.84 1.01
N VAL A 30 5.34 0.12 1.91
CA VAL A 30 6.62 0.60 2.41
C VAL A 30 6.82 0.16 3.84
N GLU A 31 7.99 -0.38 4.13
CA GLU A 31 8.44 -0.64 5.49
C GLU A 31 9.55 0.35 5.82
N ASN A 32 9.23 1.33 6.68
CA ASN A 32 10.12 2.43 7.00
C ASN A 32 11.19 1.98 8.02
N ARG A 33 12.46 2.00 7.58
CA ARG A 33 13.60 1.58 8.39
C ARG A 33 13.89 2.49 9.59
N GLN A 34 13.34 3.71 9.61
CA GLN A 34 13.59 4.67 10.68
C GLN A 34 12.81 4.37 11.97
N LEU A 35 11.69 3.63 11.87
CA LEU A 35 10.87 3.27 13.03
C LEU A 35 11.35 1.98 13.71
N MET A 36 12.46 1.42 13.26
CA MET A 36 12.99 0.15 13.72
C MET A 36 14.06 0.38 14.79
N ASP A 37 13.71 0.17 16.06
CA ASP A 37 14.71 0.05 17.13
C ASP A 37 15.62 -1.17 16.89
N ASN A 38 15.10 -2.21 16.21
CA ASN A 38 15.81 -3.37 15.71
C ASN A 38 15.34 -3.76 14.28
N ASP A 39 16.16 -3.46 13.26
CA ASP A 39 15.88 -3.73 11.83
C ASP A 39 15.60 -5.23 11.59
N GLU A 40 16.30 -6.14 12.28
CA GLU A 40 16.14 -7.59 12.10
C GLU A 40 14.78 -8.10 12.62
N ASP A 41 14.35 -7.67 13.80
CA ASP A 41 13.08 -8.11 14.40
C ASP A 41 11.89 -7.62 13.57
N ARG A 42 11.94 -6.37 13.10
CA ARG A 42 10.85 -5.82 12.28
C ARG A 42 10.83 -6.47 10.90
N LEU A 43 11.97 -6.76 10.30
CA LEU A 43 12.02 -7.54 9.06
C LEU A 43 11.43 -8.94 9.26
N ALA A 44 11.81 -9.64 10.33
CA ALA A 44 11.25 -10.96 10.64
C ALA A 44 9.73 -10.92 10.83
N TYR A 45 9.22 -9.86 11.47
CA TYR A 45 7.79 -9.62 11.59
C TYR A 45 7.12 -9.42 10.22
N VAL A 46 7.70 -8.61 9.33
CA VAL A 46 7.13 -8.38 7.99
C VAL A 46 7.11 -9.68 7.19
N GLU A 47 8.18 -10.49 7.24
CA GLU A 47 8.22 -11.80 6.58
C GLU A 47 7.13 -12.73 7.13
N TYR A 48 6.88 -12.72 8.45
CA TYR A 48 5.77 -13.45 9.05
C TYR A 48 4.40 -12.90 8.61
N LEU A 49 4.24 -11.58 8.57
CA LEU A 49 3.00 -10.91 8.16
C LEU A 49 2.58 -11.32 6.75
N ILE A 50 3.54 -11.35 5.82
CA ILE A 50 3.32 -11.63 4.40
C ILE A 50 3.40 -13.11 4.04
N ALA A 51 3.63 -14.01 5.00
CA ALA A 51 3.87 -15.44 4.75
C ALA A 51 2.83 -16.06 3.79
N ASP A 52 1.54 -15.75 4.00
CA ASP A 52 0.43 -16.28 3.20
C ASP A 52 0.39 -15.75 1.75
N ILE A 53 1.03 -14.60 1.49
CA ILE A 53 1.07 -13.97 0.17
C ILE A 53 2.48 -13.94 -0.42
N ASN A 54 3.47 -14.55 0.23
CA ASN A 54 4.87 -14.45 -0.18
C ASN A 54 5.13 -15.07 -1.57
N VAL A 55 4.35 -16.09 -1.94
CA VAL A 55 4.35 -16.67 -3.30
C VAL A 55 3.98 -15.66 -4.40
N HIS A 56 3.37 -14.52 -4.04
CA HIS A 56 3.01 -13.44 -4.94
C HIS A 56 3.95 -12.24 -4.88
N LEU A 57 5.01 -12.31 -4.07
CA LEU A 57 6.06 -11.29 -4.02
C LEU A 57 6.79 -11.26 -5.36
N ILE A 58 6.86 -10.08 -5.95
CA ILE A 58 7.61 -9.82 -7.18
C ILE A 58 9.05 -9.51 -6.78
N GLU A 59 9.22 -8.52 -5.90
CA GLU A 59 10.52 -8.06 -5.44
C GLU A 59 10.41 -7.21 -4.19
N ARG A 60 11.51 -7.14 -3.44
CA ARG A 60 11.73 -6.17 -2.38
C ARG A 60 12.90 -5.27 -2.77
N LYS A 61 12.70 -3.96 -2.77
CA LYS A 61 13.73 -2.96 -3.08
C LYS A 61 14.09 -2.13 -1.87
N VAL A 62 15.36 -1.74 -1.77
CA VAL A 62 15.79 -0.66 -0.89
C VAL A 62 15.69 0.63 -1.67
N GLN A 63 14.82 1.55 -1.25
CA GLN A 63 14.52 2.77 -1.99
C GLN A 63 14.55 4.00 -1.09
N ARG A 64 14.74 5.16 -1.70
CA ARG A 64 14.67 6.46 -1.02
C ARG A 64 13.47 7.28 -1.43
N GLU A 65 12.77 6.84 -2.46
CA GLU A 65 11.68 7.56 -3.08
C GLU A 65 10.63 6.56 -3.56
N TRP A 66 9.39 6.94 -3.35
CA TRP A 66 8.19 6.30 -3.89
C TRP A 66 7.15 7.39 -4.17
N GLU A 67 5.97 7.00 -4.62
CA GLU A 67 5.00 7.90 -5.24
C GLU A 67 4.57 9.09 -4.36
N THR A 68 4.64 8.96 -3.03
CA THR A 68 4.23 10.00 -2.08
C THR A 68 5.39 10.67 -1.35
N THR A 69 6.58 10.05 -1.31
CA THR A 69 7.61 10.42 -0.34
C THR A 69 9.00 10.30 -0.92
N LYS A 70 9.88 11.23 -0.54
CA LYS A 70 11.32 11.23 -0.86
C LYS A 70 12.16 11.51 0.39
N LEU A 71 12.97 10.53 0.79
CA LEU A 71 13.84 10.60 1.96
C LEU A 71 15.16 11.33 1.64
N LEU A 72 15.53 12.27 2.51
CA LEU A 72 16.74 13.09 2.35
C LEU A 72 18.05 12.37 2.68
N LYS A 73 18.03 11.34 3.52
CA LYS A 73 19.25 10.61 3.93
C LYS A 73 19.06 9.09 3.96
N ASP A 74 17.93 8.64 4.50
CA ASP A 74 17.67 7.22 4.75
C ASP A 74 17.03 6.50 3.58
N THR A 75 16.75 5.21 3.80
CA THR A 75 16.09 4.29 2.86
C THR A 75 14.96 3.56 3.56
N ALA A 76 14.01 3.07 2.78
CA ALA A 76 12.95 2.16 3.21
C ALA A 76 13.01 0.87 2.38
N TYR A 77 12.39 -0.19 2.89
CA TYR A 77 12.09 -1.36 2.06
C TYR A 77 10.74 -1.14 1.38
N VAL A 78 10.68 -1.39 0.08
CA VAL A 78 9.41 -1.37 -0.66
C VAL A 78 9.19 -2.74 -1.24
N TYR A 79 8.08 -3.36 -0.83
CA TYR A 79 7.70 -4.70 -1.25
C TYR A 79 6.64 -4.60 -2.34
N TYR A 80 6.91 -5.20 -3.49
CA TYR A 80 6.02 -5.21 -4.64
C TYR A 80 5.43 -6.61 -4.83
N PHE A 81 4.11 -6.70 -4.99
CA PHE A 81 3.39 -7.95 -5.14
C PHE A 81 2.48 -7.92 -6.36
N HIS A 82 2.21 -9.11 -6.91
CA HIS A 82 1.09 -9.28 -7.83
C HIS A 82 -0.23 -9.00 -7.11
N LEU A 83 -1.10 -8.22 -7.74
CA LEU A 83 -2.45 -7.98 -7.24
C LEU A 83 -3.41 -9.01 -7.83
N ASN A 84 -3.89 -9.92 -6.97
CA ASN A 84 -4.77 -11.02 -7.33
C ASN A 84 -5.76 -11.29 -6.19
N ASN A 85 -6.51 -12.40 -6.26
CA ASN A 85 -7.51 -12.70 -5.24
C ASN A 85 -6.92 -12.94 -3.84
N SER A 86 -5.76 -13.60 -3.74
CA SER A 86 -5.08 -13.86 -2.47
C SER A 86 -4.58 -12.57 -1.83
N THR A 87 -3.90 -11.72 -2.60
CA THR A 87 -3.37 -10.45 -2.08
C THR A 87 -4.47 -9.42 -1.81
N LYS A 88 -5.54 -9.41 -2.61
CA LYS A 88 -6.75 -8.64 -2.32
C LYS A 88 -7.40 -9.06 -0.99
N ALA A 89 -7.48 -10.37 -0.72
CA ALA A 89 -8.01 -10.86 0.55
C ALA A 89 -7.13 -10.41 1.72
N PHE A 90 -5.80 -10.59 1.60
CA PHE A 90 -4.83 -10.10 2.57
C PHE A 90 -5.02 -8.61 2.89
N LEU A 91 -5.15 -7.75 1.88
CA LEU A 91 -5.34 -6.31 2.08
C LEU A 91 -6.62 -5.98 2.88
N LYS A 92 -7.69 -6.74 2.67
CA LYS A 92 -9.00 -6.56 3.34
C LYS A 92 -9.04 -7.17 4.74
N ASP A 93 -8.25 -8.22 4.98
CA ASP A 93 -8.19 -8.89 6.28
C ASP A 93 -7.29 -8.15 7.26
N ARG A 94 -6.20 -7.55 6.77
CA ARG A 94 -5.21 -6.84 7.61
C ARG A 94 -5.68 -5.47 8.08
N SER A 95 -6.46 -4.76 7.26
CA SER A 95 -6.91 -3.41 7.59
C SER A 95 -8.38 -3.20 7.25
N LYS A 96 -8.99 -2.19 7.87
CA LYS A 96 -10.33 -1.68 7.54
C LYS A 96 -10.27 -0.22 7.05
N SER A 97 -9.09 0.29 6.74
CA SER A 97 -8.84 1.69 6.42
C SER A 97 -7.63 1.82 5.50
N LEU A 98 -7.67 2.80 4.60
CA LEU A 98 -6.51 3.10 3.76
C LEU A 98 -5.36 3.66 4.60
N PHE A 99 -5.65 4.60 5.52
CA PHE A 99 -4.65 5.16 6.44
C PHE A 99 -4.35 4.26 7.64
N GLY A 100 -5.02 3.12 7.77
CA GLY A 100 -4.77 2.12 8.80
C GLY A 100 -3.48 1.30 8.58
N TRP A 101 -2.84 1.47 7.43
CA TRP A 101 -1.54 0.90 7.10
C TRP A 101 -0.43 1.74 7.74
N ILE A 102 -0.23 1.57 9.05
CA ILE A 102 0.76 2.28 9.87
C ILE A 102 1.06 1.48 11.16
N THR A 103 2.24 1.71 11.76
CA THR A 103 2.71 1.14 13.03
C THR A 103 2.83 -0.39 13.02
N GLU A 104 1.72 -1.10 13.22
CA GLU A 104 1.70 -2.58 13.24
C GLU A 104 1.78 -3.14 11.83
N LEU A 105 1.12 -2.47 10.88
CA LEU A 105 1.21 -2.78 9.46
C LEU A 105 2.32 -1.96 8.81
N PRO A 106 2.85 -2.42 7.66
CA PRO A 106 3.65 -1.57 6.81
C PRO A 106 2.85 -0.33 6.38
N GLU A 107 3.57 0.68 5.94
CA GLU A 107 3.05 1.98 5.56
C GLU A 107 2.81 2.09 4.05
N ASP A 108 2.17 3.20 3.66
CA ASP A 108 2.11 3.74 2.31
C ASP A 108 1.77 2.72 1.21
N LEU A 109 0.48 2.39 1.08
CA LEU A 109 0.01 1.52 0.01
C LEU A 109 0.07 2.20 -1.36
N MET A 110 0.61 1.49 -2.35
CA MET A 110 0.62 1.90 -3.76
C MET A 110 -0.01 0.83 -4.64
N PHE A 111 -0.72 1.24 -5.68
CA PHE A 111 -1.40 0.36 -6.63
C PHE A 111 -1.08 0.78 -8.07
N TYR A 112 -0.73 -0.19 -8.90
CA TYR A 112 -0.20 0.04 -10.24
C TYR A 112 -0.97 -0.72 -11.31
N LYS A 113 -1.11 -0.10 -12.48
CA LYS A 113 -1.53 -0.74 -13.72
C LYS A 113 -0.41 -0.59 -14.74
N GLY A 114 0.29 -1.68 -15.06
CA GLY A 114 1.59 -1.60 -15.71
C GLY A 114 2.49 -0.68 -14.89
N ASP A 115 3.17 0.26 -15.55
CA ASP A 115 4.06 1.23 -14.89
C ASP A 115 3.36 2.50 -14.41
N THR A 116 2.02 2.57 -14.49
CA THR A 116 1.26 3.73 -14.06
C THR A 116 0.75 3.54 -12.63
N CYS A 117 1.13 4.44 -11.72
CA CYS A 117 0.53 4.53 -10.40
C CYS A 117 -0.92 5.02 -10.51
N VAL A 118 -1.85 4.23 -9.96
CA VAL A 118 -3.29 4.50 -9.95
C VAL A 118 -3.73 5.06 -8.61
N LEU A 119 -3.16 4.58 -7.50
CA LEU A 119 -3.37 5.12 -6.17
C LEU A 119 -2.09 4.97 -5.36
N ALA A 120 -1.70 6.02 -4.63
CA ALA A 120 -0.62 5.97 -3.65
C ALA A 120 -1.04 6.71 -2.38
N ALA A 121 -1.04 6.01 -1.26
CA ALA A 121 -1.35 6.57 0.04
C ALA A 121 -0.08 6.92 0.80
N CYS A 122 -0.11 8.04 1.52
CA CYS A 122 0.83 8.39 2.57
C CYS A 122 0.08 8.25 3.89
N SER A 123 0.11 7.06 4.49
CA SER A 123 -0.78 6.72 5.60
C SER A 123 -0.51 7.57 6.84
N HIS A 124 0.76 7.82 7.12
CA HIS A 124 1.21 8.59 8.29
C HIS A 124 0.94 10.09 8.17
N GLU A 125 0.92 10.63 6.95
CA GLU A 125 0.53 12.04 6.71
C GLU A 125 -0.97 12.21 6.41
N GLY A 126 -1.73 11.12 6.28
CA GLY A 126 -3.19 11.15 6.14
C GLY A 126 -3.67 11.72 4.80
N PHE A 127 -2.98 11.42 3.71
CA PHE A 127 -3.45 11.74 2.36
C PHE A 127 -3.19 10.60 1.38
N PHE A 128 -3.88 10.62 0.24
CA PHE A 128 -3.52 9.77 -0.89
C PHE A 128 -3.73 10.48 -2.22
N MET A 129 -2.91 10.10 -3.19
CA MET A 129 -3.02 10.48 -4.58
C MET A 129 -3.77 9.39 -5.34
N VAL A 130 -4.73 9.76 -6.19
CA VAL A 130 -5.53 8.78 -6.94
C VAL A 130 -5.82 9.26 -8.35
N ASP A 131 -5.93 8.34 -9.30
CA ASP A 131 -6.46 8.64 -10.62
C ASP A 131 -7.88 9.20 -10.54
N GLY A 132 -8.13 10.32 -11.24
CA GLY A 132 -9.40 11.02 -11.16
C GLY A 132 -10.57 10.22 -11.75
N SER A 133 -10.31 9.42 -12.78
CA SER A 133 -11.36 8.58 -13.39
C SER A 133 -11.75 7.43 -12.45
N LEU A 134 -10.77 6.81 -11.77
CA LEU A 134 -11.01 5.82 -10.74
C LEU A 134 -11.81 6.41 -9.58
N TRP A 135 -11.36 7.56 -9.04
CA TRP A 135 -12.02 8.20 -7.90
C TRP A 135 -13.47 8.60 -8.19
N ASN A 136 -13.71 9.16 -9.38
CA ASN A 136 -15.06 9.49 -9.83
C ASN A 136 -15.94 8.23 -9.98
N SER A 137 -15.38 7.13 -10.49
CA SER A 137 -16.10 5.85 -10.56
C SER A 137 -16.38 5.25 -9.18
N PHE A 138 -15.50 5.46 -8.21
CA PHE A 138 -15.66 4.96 -6.85
C PHE A 138 -16.79 5.69 -6.11
N ASN A 139 -16.89 7.01 -6.25
CA ASN A 139 -17.90 7.82 -5.53
C ASN A 139 -19.30 7.80 -6.16
N LYS A 140 -19.46 7.26 -7.38
CA LYS A 140 -20.79 7.08 -8.02
C LYS A 140 -21.53 5.82 -7.57
N ARG A 141 -20.87 4.96 -6.79
CA ARG A 141 -21.41 3.67 -6.30
C ARG A 141 -21.76 3.76 -4.83
#